data_AF-A0A429AEP0-F1
#
_entry.id   AF-A0A429AEP0-F1
#
_cell.length_a   1.000
_cell.length_b   1.000
_cell.length_c   1.000
_cell.angle_alpha   90.00
_cell.angle_beta   90.00
_cell.angle_gamma   90.00
#
_symmetry.space_group_name_H-M   'P 1'
#
loop_
_entity.id
_entity.type
_entity.pdbx_description
1 polymer ?
#
loop_
_entity_poly.entity_id
_entity_poly.type
_entity_poly.pdbx_seq_one_letter_code
_entity_poly.pdbx_strand_id
1 'polypeptide(L)'
;MITRPKAAPAQSRSANLRSWHPACMSPTAGEATPKRKRLRNTRRTERDGVNALRAFLEDRDCVVQEVDAANDFGKDLLVDLTKDHEITGEAIAIQVKSGGSFSRGGRWGIPASSVDLRTWYESSTPIYGVIFDPAGCEFHWINLSSYVHERMDAFHDHKNVGKPTNHAETRFKGHFVPFPEKQTLTRDNWENFADEVRGYVHRFGGRALLDLMSEGMSAQISAVHDCFALGRGDARALLLLRHTITKLSNYALAQALHALSHCASNPDIPWSERNWIPRNVTDQVRASFDWSPEEILHMIREVEETGSAGVSAWERGGYGQSLVVLLWDSPDLCERLHSALLKACRGFDGDLAFRTLILYQYFLGIRCPDTDLKERVESLVRNNPILAGHSFSSDLLAIIEDFGWADIF
;
A
#
# COMPACT_ATOMS: atom_id res chain seq x y z
N MET A 1 73.73 -18.10 42.59
CA MET A 1 73.47 -16.66 42.83
C MET A 1 72.56 -16.17 41.71
N ILE A 2 71.67 -15.20 42.00
CA ILE A 2 70.53 -14.73 41.20
C ILE A 2 69.20 -15.38 41.62
N THR A 3 68.54 -14.67 42.53
CA THR A 3 67.23 -14.89 43.14
C THR A 3 66.09 -14.39 42.22
N ARG A 4 65.07 -15.22 42.02
CA ARG A 4 63.76 -14.84 41.43
C ARG A 4 62.83 -14.26 42.51
N PRO A 5 62.14 -13.13 42.29
CA PRO A 5 61.08 -12.68 43.18
C PRO A 5 59.69 -13.22 42.78
N LYS A 6 58.88 -13.39 43.82
CA LYS A 6 57.53 -13.94 43.91
C LYS A 6 56.45 -13.02 43.33
N ALA A 7 55.39 -13.67 42.83
CA ALA A 7 54.08 -13.09 42.52
C ALA A 7 53.32 -12.65 43.78
N ALA A 8 52.52 -11.60 43.66
CA ALA A 8 51.53 -11.13 44.63
C ALA A 8 50.18 -10.85 43.92
N PRO A 9 49.04 -10.94 44.63
CA PRO A 9 47.72 -11.26 44.05
C PRO A 9 46.87 -10.04 43.68
N ALA A 10 45.91 -10.28 42.77
CA ALA A 10 44.87 -9.33 42.36
C ALA A 10 43.82 -9.16 43.46
N GLN A 11 43.61 -7.91 43.91
CA GLN A 11 42.54 -7.51 44.80
C GLN A 11 41.36 -6.88 44.04
N SER A 12 40.17 -7.30 44.43
CA SER A 12 38.85 -6.82 44.01
C SER A 12 38.65 -5.32 44.28
N ARG A 13 38.10 -4.59 43.31
CA ARG A 13 37.54 -3.25 43.51
C ARG A 13 36.02 -3.31 43.56
N SER A 14 35.49 -3.37 44.78
CA SER A 14 34.14 -2.94 45.13
C SER A 14 34.07 -1.41 45.08
N ALA A 15 33.30 -0.84 44.16
CA ALA A 15 33.03 0.60 44.13
C ALA A 15 31.76 0.91 44.94
N ASN A 16 31.97 1.73 45.98
CA ASN A 16 30.99 2.25 46.91
C ASN A 16 29.88 3.06 46.22
N LEU A 17 28.62 2.67 46.48
CA LEU A 17 27.44 3.53 46.40
C LEU A 17 27.59 4.67 47.41
N ARG A 18 27.94 5.88 46.93
CA ARG A 18 27.77 7.10 47.72
C ARG A 18 26.38 7.66 47.50
N SER A 19 25.64 7.70 48.60
CA SER A 19 24.38 8.37 48.84
C SER A 19 24.36 9.81 48.33
N TRP A 20 23.38 10.13 47.47
CA TRP A 20 23.02 11.50 47.13
C TRP A 20 22.02 12.04 48.15
N HIS A 21 22.45 13.01 48.97
CA HIS A 21 21.55 13.91 49.70
C HIS A 21 21.55 15.26 48.99
N PRO A 22 20.39 15.82 48.61
CA PRO A 22 20.31 17.21 48.18
C PRO A 22 20.17 18.12 49.40
N ALA A 23 21.11 19.06 49.55
CA ALA A 23 21.00 20.15 50.51
C ALA A 23 19.87 21.10 50.11
N CYS A 24 19.04 21.47 51.09
CA CYS A 24 18.03 22.53 50.99
C CYS A 24 18.67 23.86 50.57
N MET A 25 18.28 24.39 49.42
CA MET A 25 18.35 25.82 49.11
C MET A 25 16.92 26.37 49.03
N SER A 26 16.67 27.43 49.79
CA SER A 26 15.39 28.16 49.82
C SER A 26 15.12 28.90 48.51
N PRO A 27 13.86 29.01 48.05
CA PRO A 27 13.55 29.56 46.74
C PRO A 27 13.50 31.10 46.75
N THR A 28 14.29 31.73 45.90
CA THR A 28 14.08 33.13 45.47
C THR A 28 12.93 33.20 44.47
N ALA A 29 12.09 34.22 44.65
CA ALA A 29 10.86 34.43 43.91
C ALA A 29 11.08 34.68 42.40
N GLY A 30 10.19 34.09 41.58
CA GLY A 30 9.65 34.80 40.43
C GLY A 30 10.21 34.52 39.03
N GLU A 31 10.60 33.29 38.69
CA GLU A 31 10.73 32.90 37.28
C GLU A 31 9.53 32.05 36.86
N ALA A 32 8.69 32.59 35.98
CA ALA A 32 7.64 31.82 35.32
C ALA A 32 8.31 30.75 34.46
N THR A 33 8.25 29.50 34.93
CA THR A 33 8.85 28.35 34.24
C THR A 33 8.21 28.22 32.85
N PRO A 34 9.01 28.13 31.76
CA PRO A 34 8.46 28.01 30.42
C PRO A 34 7.55 26.78 30.35
N LYS A 35 6.31 26.97 29.86
CA LYS A 35 5.33 25.90 29.73
C LYS A 35 5.91 24.80 28.84
N ARG A 36 6.28 23.67 29.46
CA ARG A 36 6.77 22.49 28.76
C ARG A 36 5.62 21.83 28.00
N LYS A 37 5.91 21.26 26.82
CA LYS A 37 4.96 20.40 26.09
C LYS A 37 4.51 19.27 27.01
N ARG A 38 3.20 19.14 27.23
CA ARG A 38 2.62 18.08 28.06
C ARG A 38 2.33 16.86 27.18
N LEU A 39 2.69 15.68 27.68
CA LEU A 39 2.32 14.42 27.05
C LEU A 39 0.79 14.26 27.08
N ARG A 40 0.18 13.69 26.04
CA ARG A 40 -1.26 13.34 26.07
C ARG A 40 -1.48 12.31 27.17
N ASN A 41 -2.40 12.57 28.10
CA ASN A 41 -2.64 11.70 29.26
C ASN A 41 -3.06 10.27 28.88
N THR A 42 -3.67 10.08 27.70
CA THR A 42 -4.12 8.76 27.23
C THR A 42 -3.01 7.93 26.56
N ARG A 43 -1.87 8.55 26.22
CA ARG A 43 -0.77 7.88 25.49
C ARG A 43 -0.23 6.67 26.25
N ARG A 44 -0.17 6.75 27.58
CA ARG A 44 0.30 5.64 28.42
C ARG A 44 -0.64 4.43 28.31
N THR A 45 -1.93 4.65 28.54
CA THR A 45 -2.95 3.59 28.50
C THR A 45 -3.09 2.96 27.11
N GLU A 46 -3.07 3.77 26.05
CA GLU A 46 -3.07 3.28 24.66
C GLU A 46 -1.85 2.39 24.40
N ARG A 47 -0.67 2.83 24.83
CA ARG A 47 0.56 2.07 24.62
C ARG A 47 0.61 0.79 25.42
N ASP A 48 0.09 0.81 26.65
CA ASP A 48 0.01 -0.36 27.51
C ASP A 48 -0.81 -1.48 26.85
N GLY A 49 -1.92 -1.15 26.19
CA GLY A 49 -2.74 -2.14 25.47
C GLY A 49 -2.02 -2.77 24.27
N VAL A 50 -1.37 -1.95 23.44
CA VAL A 50 -0.59 -2.44 22.27
C VAL A 50 0.55 -3.36 22.72
N ASN A 51 1.29 -2.95 23.76
CA ASN A 51 2.40 -3.74 24.29
C ASN A 51 1.90 -5.07 24.90
N ALA A 52 0.80 -5.03 25.66
CA ALA A 52 0.22 -6.22 26.26
C ALA A 52 -0.24 -7.22 25.20
N LEU A 53 -0.95 -6.75 24.17
CA LEU A 53 -1.44 -7.62 23.09
C LEU A 53 -0.27 -8.19 22.28
N ARG A 54 0.74 -7.38 21.97
CA ARG A 54 1.95 -7.87 21.30
C ARG A 54 2.61 -9.00 22.09
N ALA A 55 2.88 -8.77 23.37
CA ALA A 55 3.50 -9.78 24.21
C ALA A 55 2.66 -11.07 24.26
N PHE A 56 1.34 -10.95 24.31
CA PHE A 56 0.43 -12.10 24.26
C PHE A 56 0.56 -12.88 22.94
N LEU A 57 0.56 -12.19 21.81
CA LEU A 57 0.62 -12.81 20.47
C LEU A 57 1.99 -13.43 20.19
N GLU A 58 3.08 -12.74 20.55
CA GLU A 58 4.44 -13.25 20.40
C GLU A 58 4.70 -14.50 21.30
N ASP A 59 4.08 -14.58 22.48
CA ASP A 59 4.09 -15.78 23.34
C ASP A 59 3.35 -16.98 22.70
N ARG A 60 2.61 -16.77 21.61
CA ARG A 60 1.98 -17.81 20.78
C ARG A 60 2.65 -17.95 19.41
N ASP A 61 3.91 -17.53 19.32
CA ASP A 61 4.74 -17.60 18.12
C ASP A 61 4.19 -16.78 16.93
N CYS A 62 3.20 -15.91 17.11
CA CYS A 62 2.76 -15.02 16.02
C CYS A 62 3.83 -13.98 15.71
N VAL A 63 3.95 -13.61 14.43
CA VAL A 63 4.82 -12.50 14.01
C VAL A 63 4.00 -11.22 14.07
N VAL A 64 4.40 -10.27 14.91
CA VAL A 64 3.66 -9.02 15.14
C VAL A 64 4.46 -7.83 14.63
N GLN A 65 3.89 -7.09 13.69
CA GLN A 65 4.41 -5.81 13.23
C GLN A 65 3.52 -4.67 13.76
N GLU A 66 4.13 -3.72 14.46
CA GLU A 66 3.43 -2.49 14.84
C GLU A 66 3.36 -1.53 13.65
N VAL A 67 2.18 -0.93 13.43
CA VAL A 67 2.00 0.11 12.42
C VAL A 67 2.39 1.46 13.03
N ASP A 68 3.27 2.19 12.35
CA ASP A 68 3.68 3.54 12.78
C ASP A 68 2.45 4.47 12.87
N ALA A 69 2.36 5.26 13.94
CA ALA A 69 1.30 6.23 14.18
C ALA A 69 1.16 7.28 13.06
N ALA A 70 2.20 7.51 12.25
CA ALA A 70 2.12 8.34 11.05
C ALA A 70 1.27 7.71 9.92
N ASN A 71 1.03 6.39 9.97
CA ASN A 71 0.24 5.60 9.03
C ASN A 71 -0.97 4.93 9.71
N ASP A 72 -1.35 5.34 10.92
CA ASP A 72 -2.48 4.77 11.65
C ASP A 72 -3.80 5.27 11.07
N PHE A 73 -4.38 4.46 10.18
CA PHE A 73 -5.73 4.63 9.65
C PHE A 73 -6.71 3.63 10.29
N GLY A 74 -6.47 3.23 11.55
CA GLY A 74 -7.28 2.26 12.28
C GLY A 74 -6.76 0.83 12.25
N LYS A 75 -5.44 0.65 12.06
CA LYS A 75 -4.73 -0.63 12.11
C LYS A 75 -3.48 -0.43 12.97
N ASP A 76 -3.52 -0.87 14.23
CA ASP A 76 -2.41 -0.68 15.17
C ASP A 76 -1.35 -1.77 15.03
N LEU A 77 -1.77 -3.00 14.69
CA LEU A 77 -0.90 -4.16 14.47
C LEU A 77 -1.23 -4.85 13.15
N LEU A 78 -0.21 -5.42 12.52
CA LEU A 78 -0.31 -6.47 11.51
C LEU A 78 0.25 -7.76 12.12
N VAL A 79 -0.46 -8.87 11.97
CA VAL A 79 -0.13 -10.13 12.63
C VAL A 79 -0.18 -11.26 11.62
N ASP A 80 0.94 -11.97 11.47
CA ASP A 80 0.98 -13.25 10.78
C ASP A 80 0.77 -14.38 11.78
N LEU A 81 -0.21 -15.24 11.49
CA LEU A 81 -0.45 -16.44 12.28
C LEU A 81 0.64 -17.47 11.98
N THR A 82 0.89 -18.31 12.99
CA THR A 82 1.82 -19.42 12.89
C THR A 82 1.14 -20.71 13.36
N LYS A 83 1.76 -21.83 12.98
CA LYS A 83 1.41 -23.17 13.45
C LYS A 83 2.68 -23.99 13.43
N ASP A 84 2.94 -24.71 14.53
CA ASP A 84 4.14 -25.56 14.66
C ASP A 84 5.45 -24.78 14.39
N HIS A 85 5.51 -23.51 14.81
CA HIS A 85 6.60 -22.56 14.56
C HIS A 85 6.84 -22.19 13.08
N GLU A 86 5.91 -22.49 12.19
CA GLU A 86 5.93 -22.06 10.79
C GLU A 86 4.89 -20.96 10.53
N ILE A 87 5.24 -19.97 9.72
CA ILE A 87 4.30 -18.94 9.26
C ILE A 87 3.31 -19.60 8.31
N THR A 88 2.02 -19.52 8.63
CA THR A 88 0.96 -20.23 7.89
C THR A 88 0.44 -19.43 6.70
N GLY A 89 0.78 -18.14 6.62
CA GLY A 89 0.44 -17.24 5.51
C GLY A 89 -0.89 -16.50 5.70
N GLU A 90 -1.65 -16.80 6.77
CA GLU A 90 -2.79 -15.99 7.18
C GLU A 90 -2.31 -14.75 7.94
N ALA A 91 -2.65 -13.57 7.41
CA ALA A 91 -2.34 -12.29 8.02
C ALA A 91 -3.64 -11.54 8.39
N ILE A 92 -3.63 -10.89 9.54
CA ILE A 92 -4.72 -10.01 10.00
C ILE A 92 -4.18 -8.66 10.45
N ALA A 93 -5.01 -7.63 10.35
CA ALA A 93 -4.76 -6.36 11.01
C ALA A 93 -5.57 -6.29 12.30
N ILE A 94 -5.04 -5.64 13.33
CA ILE A 94 -5.72 -5.45 14.61
C ILE A 94 -5.76 -3.98 14.98
N GLN A 95 -6.96 -3.46 15.25
CA GLN A 95 -7.16 -2.19 15.92
C GLN A 95 -7.22 -2.40 17.43
N VAL A 96 -6.31 -1.77 18.16
CA VAL A 96 -6.15 -1.90 19.61
C VAL A 96 -6.71 -0.68 20.31
N LYS A 97 -7.59 -0.91 21.28
CA LYS A 97 -8.06 0.09 22.24
C LYS A 97 -7.75 -0.40 23.65
N SER A 98 -7.67 0.53 24.61
CA SER A 98 -7.27 0.19 25.97
C SER A 98 -7.94 1.08 27.01
N GLY A 99 -8.40 0.45 28.09
CA GLY A 99 -8.98 1.14 29.26
C GLY A 99 -10.50 1.04 29.37
N GLY A 100 -11.00 1.25 30.60
CA GLY A 100 -12.42 1.08 30.94
C GLY A 100 -13.40 2.01 30.22
N SER A 101 -12.94 3.07 29.55
CA SER A 101 -13.79 3.98 28.76
C SER A 101 -14.46 3.30 27.55
N PHE A 102 -13.96 2.13 27.15
CA PHE A 102 -14.52 1.31 26.08
C PHE A 102 -15.59 0.32 26.59
N SER A 103 -15.87 0.30 27.89
CA SER A 103 -17.00 -0.43 28.47
C SER A 103 -18.17 0.52 28.71
N ARG A 104 -19.33 0.22 28.12
CA ARG A 104 -20.57 1.01 28.28
C ARG A 104 -21.71 0.09 28.68
N GLY A 105 -22.25 0.31 29.88
CA GLY A 105 -23.35 -0.51 30.41
C GLY A 105 -22.98 -1.99 30.51
N GLY A 106 -21.74 -2.31 30.88
CA GLY A 106 -21.23 -3.68 31.00
C GLY A 106 -20.82 -4.34 29.68
N ARG A 107 -20.93 -3.63 28.54
CA ARG A 107 -20.54 -4.16 27.22
C ARG A 107 -19.33 -3.42 26.67
N TRP A 108 -18.34 -4.20 26.24
CA TRP A 108 -17.17 -3.68 25.55
C TRP A 108 -17.51 -3.31 24.11
N GLY A 109 -16.82 -2.32 23.57
CA GLY A 109 -16.98 -1.97 22.17
C GLY A 109 -16.18 -0.75 21.75
N ILE A 110 -16.06 -0.59 20.43
CA ILE A 110 -15.30 0.49 19.82
C ILE A 110 -16.27 1.49 19.19
N PRO A 111 -16.17 2.80 19.49
CA PRO A 111 -16.85 3.81 18.71
C PRO A 111 -16.23 3.88 17.31
N ALA A 112 -17.06 3.71 16.28
CA ALA A 112 -16.67 3.73 14.88
C ALA A 112 -17.26 4.97 14.19
N SER A 113 -16.43 5.74 13.49
CA SER A 113 -16.89 6.74 12.54
C SER A 113 -17.33 6.09 11.22
N SER A 114 -17.94 6.87 10.33
CA SER A 114 -18.24 6.40 8.96
C SER A 114 -16.97 6.00 8.20
N VAL A 115 -15.86 6.70 8.43
CA VAL A 115 -14.56 6.42 7.85
C VAL A 115 -14.01 5.10 8.38
N ASP A 116 -14.09 4.86 9.69
CA ASP A 116 -13.63 3.59 10.29
C ASP A 116 -14.40 2.39 9.70
N LEU A 117 -15.73 2.48 9.65
CA LEU A 117 -16.58 1.43 9.09
C LEU A 117 -16.27 1.14 7.62
N ARG A 118 -16.04 2.20 6.84
CA ARG A 118 -15.64 2.09 5.44
C ARG A 118 -14.28 1.42 5.31
N THR A 119 -13.30 1.85 6.10
CA THR A 119 -11.96 1.22 6.13
C THR A 119 -12.05 -0.27 6.46
N TRP A 120 -12.86 -0.68 7.44
CA TRP A 120 -12.99 -2.09 7.82
C TRP A 120 -13.68 -2.93 6.74
N TYR A 121 -14.58 -2.32 5.98
CA TYR A 121 -15.29 -2.95 4.88
C TYR A 121 -14.41 -3.10 3.63
N GLU A 122 -13.68 -2.04 3.27
CA GLU A 122 -12.85 -1.99 2.07
C GLU A 122 -11.46 -2.64 2.27
N SER A 123 -11.05 -2.90 3.53
CA SER A 123 -9.76 -3.50 3.83
C SER A 123 -9.70 -4.94 3.36
N SER A 124 -8.67 -5.23 2.58
CA SER A 124 -8.34 -6.54 2.07
C SER A 124 -7.69 -7.48 3.08
N THR A 125 -6.93 -6.91 4.03
CA THR A 125 -6.54 -7.62 5.23
C THR A 125 -7.69 -7.57 6.22
N PRO A 126 -8.22 -8.72 6.69
CA PRO A 126 -9.26 -8.74 7.73
C PRO A 126 -8.84 -7.95 8.95
N ILE A 127 -9.73 -7.09 9.44
CA ILE A 127 -9.48 -6.23 10.60
C ILE A 127 -10.22 -6.79 11.80
N TYR A 128 -9.49 -6.99 12.89
CA TYR A 128 -10.00 -7.37 14.19
C TYR A 128 -9.91 -6.20 15.15
N GLY A 129 -10.91 -6.02 16.00
CA GLY A 129 -10.88 -5.06 17.08
C GLY A 129 -10.50 -5.77 18.35
N VAL A 130 -9.54 -5.24 19.11
CA VAL A 130 -9.17 -5.75 20.44
C VAL A 130 -9.19 -4.61 21.45
N ILE A 131 -9.84 -4.85 22.59
CA ILE A 131 -9.82 -3.96 23.74
C ILE A 131 -9.07 -4.66 24.86
N PHE A 132 -8.01 -4.02 25.36
CA PHE A 132 -7.37 -4.43 26.61
C PHE A 132 -8.04 -3.74 27.80
N ASP A 133 -8.47 -4.52 28.80
CA ASP A 133 -8.88 -4.02 30.11
C ASP A 133 -7.70 -4.12 31.11
N PRO A 134 -7.06 -2.99 31.47
CA PRO A 134 -5.95 -3.00 32.42
C PRO A 134 -6.37 -3.39 33.85
N ALA A 135 -7.67 -3.29 34.20
CA ALA A 135 -8.14 -3.62 35.54
C ALA A 135 -8.28 -5.13 35.73
N GLY A 136 -8.87 -5.82 34.75
CA GLY A 136 -8.99 -7.28 34.72
C GLY A 136 -7.75 -8.00 34.15
N CYS A 137 -6.85 -7.29 33.46
CA CYS A 137 -5.81 -7.87 32.62
C CYS A 137 -6.37 -8.81 31.54
N GLU A 138 -7.50 -8.41 30.94
CA GLU A 138 -8.23 -9.21 29.95
C GLU A 138 -8.24 -8.53 28.58
N PHE A 139 -8.33 -9.34 27.52
CA PHE A 139 -8.57 -8.86 26.17
C PHE A 139 -9.99 -9.24 25.74
N HIS A 140 -10.70 -8.30 25.16
CA HIS A 140 -11.97 -8.52 24.45
C HIS A 140 -11.74 -8.31 22.97
N TRP A 141 -12.36 -9.10 22.11
CA TRP A 141 -12.14 -8.99 20.68
C TRP A 141 -13.41 -9.13 19.84
N ILE A 142 -13.33 -8.72 18.58
CA ILE A 142 -14.34 -8.92 17.54
C ILE A 142 -13.69 -8.93 16.16
N ASN A 143 -14.25 -9.69 15.21
CA ASN A 143 -13.95 -9.55 13.80
C ASN A 143 -14.71 -8.34 13.22
N LEU A 144 -14.03 -7.19 13.08
CA LEU A 144 -14.62 -5.95 12.59
C LEU A 144 -15.01 -6.07 11.11
N SER A 145 -14.19 -6.75 10.32
CA SER A 145 -14.51 -7.03 8.91
C SER A 145 -15.79 -7.86 8.78
N SER A 146 -15.97 -8.94 9.54
CA SER A 146 -17.23 -9.72 9.51
C SER A 146 -18.41 -8.87 9.98
N TYR A 147 -18.23 -8.09 11.05
CA TYR A 147 -19.28 -7.23 11.60
C TYR A 147 -19.86 -6.27 10.56
N VAL A 148 -19.01 -5.60 9.78
CA VAL A 148 -19.48 -4.65 8.75
C VAL A 148 -20.08 -5.36 7.55
N HIS A 149 -19.53 -6.50 7.12
CA HIS A 149 -20.08 -7.27 6.01
C HIS A 149 -21.47 -7.85 6.32
N GLU A 150 -21.69 -8.38 7.53
CA GLU A 150 -22.98 -8.98 7.93
C GLU A 150 -24.09 -7.95 8.14
N ARG A 151 -23.72 -6.71 8.51
CA ARG A 151 -24.70 -5.66 8.85
C ARG A 151 -24.96 -4.68 7.72
N MET A 152 -24.27 -4.80 6.57
CA MET A 152 -24.50 -3.89 5.44
C MET A 152 -25.92 -3.93 4.87
N ASP A 153 -26.61 -5.08 4.92
CA ASP A 153 -28.04 -5.15 4.57
C ASP A 153 -28.93 -4.34 5.52
N ALA A 154 -28.55 -4.21 6.79
CA ALA A 154 -29.32 -3.45 7.80
C ALA A 154 -29.10 -1.93 7.72
N PHE A 155 -27.97 -1.47 7.15
CA PHE A 155 -27.72 -0.04 6.92
C PHE A 155 -28.51 0.54 5.73
N HIS A 156 -29.13 -0.30 4.90
CA HIS A 156 -30.01 0.11 3.81
C HIS A 156 -31.38 0.66 4.27
N ASP A 157 -31.83 0.34 5.49
CA ASP A 157 -33.24 0.55 5.90
C ASP A 157 -33.49 1.76 6.81
N HIS A 158 -32.50 2.64 7.01
CA HIS A 158 -32.73 3.90 7.70
C HIS A 158 -33.16 5.01 6.74
N LYS A 159 -34.48 5.17 6.64
CA LYS A 159 -35.18 6.23 5.89
C LYS A 159 -34.44 7.58 5.92
N ASN A 160 -34.09 8.04 4.73
CA ASN A 160 -33.62 9.40 4.45
C ASN A 160 -34.58 10.44 5.05
N VAL A 161 -34.12 11.16 6.07
CA VAL A 161 -34.67 12.46 6.45
C VAL A 161 -33.59 13.50 6.18
N GLY A 162 -33.37 13.83 4.91
CA GLY A 162 -32.37 14.81 4.50
C GLY A 162 -31.98 14.68 3.04
N LYS A 163 -31.74 15.83 2.38
CA LYS A 163 -31.44 15.97 0.95
C LYS A 163 -30.24 15.12 0.51
N PRO A 164 -30.23 14.65 -0.76
CA PRO A 164 -29.22 13.73 -1.25
C PRO A 164 -27.86 14.43 -1.40
N THR A 165 -26.87 13.94 -0.66
CA THR A 165 -25.45 14.09 -0.96
C THR A 165 -24.92 12.72 -1.36
N ASN A 166 -24.05 12.67 -2.37
CA ASN A 166 -23.29 11.51 -2.90
C ASN A 166 -23.60 10.14 -2.26
N HIS A 167 -24.25 9.26 -3.03
CA HIS A 167 -24.78 7.95 -2.60
C HIS A 167 -23.82 6.98 -1.88
N ALA A 168 -22.50 7.22 -1.88
CA ALA A 168 -21.52 6.41 -1.16
C ALA A 168 -21.39 6.80 0.32
N GLU A 169 -21.49 8.10 0.67
CA GLU A 169 -21.36 8.58 2.05
C GLU A 169 -22.57 8.21 2.92
N THR A 170 -23.73 8.02 2.31
CA THR A 170 -24.97 7.68 3.02
C THR A 170 -25.00 6.25 3.56
N ARG A 171 -24.08 5.36 3.13
CA ARG A 171 -24.06 3.94 3.54
C ARG A 171 -23.43 3.69 4.91
N PHE A 172 -22.50 4.54 5.35
CA PHE A 172 -21.76 4.34 6.60
C PHE A 172 -22.14 5.41 7.61
N LYS A 173 -22.94 5.06 8.62
CA LYS A 173 -23.24 5.93 9.77
C LYS A 173 -22.44 5.46 10.99
N GLY A 174 -21.62 6.36 11.53
CA GLY A 174 -20.83 6.07 12.72
C GLY A 174 -21.70 5.62 13.90
N HIS A 175 -21.26 4.59 14.62
CA HIS A 175 -21.97 4.02 15.76
C HIS A 175 -21.00 3.28 16.70
N PHE A 176 -21.52 2.81 17.84
CA PHE A 176 -20.77 1.98 18.77
C PHE A 176 -20.87 0.52 18.34
N VAL A 177 -19.74 -0.14 18.06
CA VAL A 177 -19.67 -1.55 17.69
C VAL A 177 -19.51 -2.38 18.97
N PRO A 178 -20.57 -3.10 19.42
CA PRO A 178 -20.51 -3.89 20.64
C PRO A 178 -19.76 -5.20 20.38
N PHE A 179 -18.84 -5.56 21.28
CA PHE A 179 -18.15 -6.83 21.25
C PHE A 179 -19.04 -7.91 21.87
N PRO A 180 -19.01 -9.16 21.37
CA PRO A 180 -19.74 -10.26 21.99
C PRO A 180 -19.24 -10.50 23.42
N GLU A 181 -20.15 -10.68 24.39
CA GLU A 181 -19.81 -10.84 25.82
C GLU A 181 -18.86 -12.01 26.09
N LYS A 182 -18.89 -13.05 25.25
CA LYS A 182 -18.07 -14.26 25.38
C LYS A 182 -16.77 -14.25 24.58
N GLN A 183 -16.53 -13.22 23.75
CA GLN A 183 -15.29 -13.11 22.97
C GLN A 183 -14.21 -12.41 23.79
N THR A 184 -13.58 -13.18 24.67
CA THR A 184 -12.32 -12.82 25.31
C THR A 184 -11.16 -13.52 24.64
N LEU A 185 -9.95 -12.97 24.79
CA LEU A 185 -8.72 -13.57 24.32
C LEU A 185 -7.83 -13.88 25.53
N THR A 186 -7.69 -15.16 25.82
CA THR A 186 -6.93 -15.72 26.95
C THR A 186 -6.05 -16.86 26.45
N ARG A 187 -5.24 -17.43 27.34
CA ARG A 187 -4.44 -18.62 27.00
C ARG A 187 -5.31 -19.82 26.66
N ASP A 188 -6.40 -20.02 27.38
CA ASP A 188 -7.22 -21.23 27.26
C ASP A 188 -8.11 -21.23 26.01
N ASN A 189 -8.38 -20.05 25.44
CA ASN A 189 -9.24 -19.90 24.27
C ASN A 189 -8.52 -19.37 23.03
N TRP A 190 -7.18 -19.30 23.05
CA TRP A 190 -6.36 -18.87 21.93
C TRP A 190 -6.66 -19.65 20.65
N GLU A 191 -6.70 -20.99 20.73
CA GLU A 191 -6.94 -21.82 19.53
C GLU A 191 -8.29 -21.52 18.89
N ASN A 192 -9.32 -21.21 19.68
CA ASN A 192 -10.62 -20.82 19.14
C ASN A 192 -10.55 -19.50 18.36
N PHE A 193 -9.79 -18.51 18.87
CA PHE A 193 -9.54 -17.27 18.15
C PHE A 193 -8.77 -17.52 16.86
N ALA A 194 -7.68 -18.29 16.93
CA ALA A 194 -6.84 -18.61 15.77
C ALA A 194 -7.64 -19.37 14.69
N ASP A 195 -8.48 -20.33 15.07
CA ASP A 195 -9.33 -21.08 14.15
C ASP A 195 -10.45 -20.22 13.54
N GLU A 196 -11.04 -19.30 14.30
CA GLU A 196 -12.00 -18.33 13.74
C GLU A 196 -11.32 -17.41 12.72
N VAL A 197 -10.12 -16.93 13.05
CA VAL A 197 -9.31 -16.10 12.16
C VAL A 197 -8.98 -16.83 10.87
N ARG A 198 -8.40 -18.04 10.97
CA ARG A 198 -8.07 -18.88 9.80
C ARG A 198 -9.32 -19.17 8.99
N GLY A 199 -10.41 -19.55 9.64
CA GLY A 199 -11.69 -19.82 8.98
C GLY A 199 -12.22 -18.62 8.19
N TYR A 200 -12.08 -17.40 8.74
CA TYR A 200 -12.45 -16.17 8.05
C TYR A 200 -11.50 -15.85 6.89
N VAL A 201 -10.18 -15.92 7.12
CA VAL A 201 -9.16 -15.66 6.08
C VAL A 201 -9.30 -16.66 4.93
N HIS A 202 -9.52 -17.94 5.18
CA HIS A 202 -9.76 -18.91 4.11
C HIS A 202 -11.06 -18.65 3.35
N ARG A 203 -12.13 -18.22 4.04
CA ARG A 203 -13.43 -17.96 3.41
C ARG A 203 -13.47 -16.66 2.61
N PHE A 204 -12.74 -15.64 3.04
CA PHE A 204 -12.85 -14.28 2.50
C PHE A 204 -11.54 -13.71 1.93
N GLY A 205 -10.38 -14.27 2.27
CA GLY A 205 -9.06 -13.85 1.77
C GLY A 205 -8.83 -14.10 0.28
N GLY A 206 -9.68 -14.92 -0.37
CA GLY A 206 -9.68 -15.10 -1.82
C GLY A 206 -10.50 -14.05 -2.61
N ARG A 207 -11.33 -13.23 -1.94
CA ARG A 207 -12.16 -12.22 -2.63
C ARG A 207 -11.32 -11.08 -3.22
N ALA A 208 -10.28 -10.68 -2.50
CA ALA A 208 -9.35 -9.61 -2.87
C ALA A 208 -8.84 -9.72 -4.32
N LEU A 209 -8.35 -10.89 -4.73
CA LEU A 209 -7.79 -11.07 -6.08
C LEU A 209 -8.87 -11.24 -7.16
N LEU A 210 -10.04 -11.78 -6.81
CA LEU A 210 -11.16 -11.92 -7.74
C LEU A 210 -11.75 -10.56 -8.12
N ASP A 211 -11.62 -9.56 -7.25
CA ASP A 211 -12.10 -8.20 -7.48
C ASP A 211 -11.30 -7.45 -8.57
N LEU A 212 -10.17 -7.99 -9.06
CA LEU A 212 -9.54 -7.52 -10.31
C LEU A 212 -10.52 -7.56 -11.50
N MET A 213 -11.45 -8.53 -11.46
CA MET A 213 -12.47 -8.73 -12.50
C MET A 213 -13.81 -8.07 -12.15
N SER A 214 -13.87 -7.28 -11.07
CA SER A 214 -15.09 -6.57 -10.66
C SER A 214 -15.43 -5.45 -11.64
N GLU A 215 -16.72 -5.17 -11.83
CA GLU A 215 -17.19 -4.00 -12.60
C GLU A 215 -16.96 -2.68 -11.83
N GLY A 216 -16.75 -2.75 -10.50
CA GLY A 216 -16.58 -1.58 -9.65
C GLY A 216 -15.12 -1.13 -9.58
N MET A 217 -14.83 0.09 -10.06
CA MET A 217 -13.48 0.69 -10.01
C MET A 217 -12.86 0.66 -8.61
N SER A 218 -13.63 0.94 -7.56
CA SER A 218 -13.13 0.92 -6.17
C SER A 218 -12.70 -0.49 -5.73
N ALA A 219 -13.38 -1.53 -6.20
CA ALA A 219 -13.03 -2.92 -5.90
C ALA A 219 -11.77 -3.32 -6.67
N GLN A 220 -11.66 -2.94 -7.95
CA GLN A 220 -10.46 -3.15 -8.75
C GLN A 220 -9.23 -2.45 -8.12
N ILE A 221 -9.36 -1.19 -7.66
CA ILE A 221 -8.27 -0.48 -6.98
C ILE A 221 -7.81 -1.25 -5.73
N SER A 222 -8.76 -1.69 -4.89
CA SER A 222 -8.43 -2.49 -3.70
C SER A 222 -7.68 -3.77 -4.10
N ALA A 223 -8.20 -4.51 -5.08
CA ALA A 223 -7.60 -5.74 -5.60
C ALA A 223 -6.17 -5.54 -6.14
N VAL A 224 -5.90 -4.40 -6.80
CA VAL A 224 -4.56 -4.03 -7.26
C VAL A 224 -3.61 -3.82 -6.08
N HIS A 225 -4.04 -3.11 -5.04
CA HIS A 225 -3.23 -2.94 -3.83
C HIS A 225 -2.96 -4.27 -3.13
N ASP A 226 -3.88 -5.22 -3.22
CA ASP A 226 -3.73 -6.56 -2.64
C ASP A 226 -2.74 -7.40 -3.43
N CYS A 227 -2.83 -7.33 -4.75
CA CYS A 227 -1.83 -7.92 -5.64
C CYS A 227 -0.44 -7.38 -5.33
N PHE A 228 -0.33 -6.08 -5.05
CA PHE A 228 0.96 -5.48 -4.67
C PHE A 228 1.42 -5.95 -3.29
N ALA A 229 0.54 -5.92 -2.27
CA ALA A 229 0.88 -6.30 -0.91
C ALA A 229 1.35 -7.77 -0.80
N LEU A 230 0.59 -8.70 -1.38
CA LEU A 230 0.92 -10.13 -1.48
C LEU A 230 2.10 -10.36 -2.42
N GLY A 231 2.12 -9.62 -3.52
CA GLY A 231 3.12 -9.63 -4.57
C GLY A 231 4.54 -9.48 -4.11
N ARG A 232 4.78 -8.71 -3.04
CA ARG A 232 6.11 -8.53 -2.46
C ARG A 232 6.72 -9.83 -1.94
N GLY A 233 5.91 -10.80 -1.52
CA GLY A 233 6.37 -12.12 -1.07
C GLY A 233 6.17 -13.23 -2.10
N ASP A 234 5.22 -13.05 -3.02
CA ASP A 234 4.80 -14.09 -3.96
C ASP A 234 4.52 -13.51 -5.35
N ALA A 235 5.36 -13.89 -6.32
CA ALA A 235 5.26 -13.43 -7.71
C ALA A 235 3.90 -13.74 -8.37
N ARG A 236 3.18 -14.78 -7.92
CA ARG A 236 1.90 -15.19 -8.53
C ARG A 236 0.85 -14.09 -8.48
N ALA A 237 0.82 -13.27 -7.43
CA ALA A 237 -0.14 -12.19 -7.29
C ALA A 237 0.12 -11.05 -8.31
N LEU A 238 1.39 -10.70 -8.54
CA LEU A 238 1.77 -9.69 -9.55
C LEU A 238 1.67 -10.22 -10.98
N LEU A 239 1.94 -11.51 -11.19
CA LEU A 239 1.70 -12.17 -12.48
C LEU A 239 0.21 -12.18 -12.82
N LEU A 240 -0.67 -12.45 -11.86
CA LEU A 240 -2.11 -12.31 -12.04
C LEU A 240 -2.47 -10.88 -12.44
N LEU A 241 -1.98 -9.88 -11.71
CA LEU A 241 -2.19 -8.47 -12.01
C LEU A 241 -1.76 -8.12 -13.45
N ARG A 242 -0.55 -8.52 -13.86
CA ARG A 242 -0.03 -8.34 -15.22
C ARG A 242 -0.93 -8.98 -16.27
N HIS A 243 -1.46 -10.18 -16.03
CA HIS A 243 -2.32 -10.87 -17.00
C HIS A 243 -3.75 -10.31 -17.04
N THR A 244 -4.17 -9.56 -16.03
CA THR A 244 -5.48 -8.89 -15.99
C THR A 244 -5.45 -7.43 -16.47
N ILE A 245 -4.32 -6.93 -16.96
CA ILE A 245 -4.13 -5.49 -17.20
C ILE A 245 -5.16 -4.87 -18.17
N THR A 246 -5.60 -5.64 -19.16
CA THR A 246 -6.62 -5.22 -20.15
C THR A 246 -8.04 -5.22 -19.61
N LYS A 247 -8.26 -5.68 -18.38
CA LYS A 247 -9.56 -5.68 -17.69
C LYS A 247 -9.68 -4.55 -16.69
N LEU A 248 -8.57 -3.90 -16.35
CA LEU A 248 -8.54 -2.72 -15.49
C LEU A 248 -8.79 -1.49 -16.34
N SER A 249 -9.54 -0.53 -15.79
CA SER A 249 -9.78 0.77 -16.42
C SER A 249 -9.48 1.91 -15.47
N ASN A 250 -9.27 3.09 -16.03
CA ASN A 250 -9.04 4.36 -15.36
C ASN A 250 -7.92 4.25 -14.30
N TYR A 251 -8.19 4.83 -13.14
CA TYR A 251 -7.28 4.88 -12.01
C TYR A 251 -6.87 3.49 -11.50
N ALA A 252 -7.68 2.44 -11.68
CA ALA A 252 -7.29 1.08 -11.29
C ALA A 252 -6.12 0.57 -12.14
N LEU A 253 -6.15 0.85 -13.45
CA LEU A 253 -5.02 0.51 -14.32
C LEU A 253 -3.79 1.35 -13.97
N ALA A 254 -3.96 2.66 -13.74
CA ALA A 254 -2.86 3.53 -13.36
C ALA A 254 -2.13 3.02 -12.09
N GLN A 255 -2.89 2.58 -11.08
CA GLN A 255 -2.35 1.94 -9.87
C GLN A 255 -1.65 0.62 -10.19
N ALA A 256 -2.18 -0.19 -11.11
CA ALA A 256 -1.57 -1.45 -11.52
C ALA A 256 -0.23 -1.22 -12.24
N LEU A 257 -0.15 -0.21 -13.11
CA LEU A 257 1.09 0.19 -13.77
C LEU A 257 2.13 0.63 -12.75
N HIS A 258 1.71 1.46 -11.78
CA HIS A 258 2.60 1.87 -10.70
C HIS A 258 3.11 0.68 -9.88
N ALA A 259 2.22 -0.23 -9.45
CA ALA A 259 2.57 -1.43 -8.70
C ALA A 259 3.55 -2.33 -9.46
N LEU A 260 3.29 -2.59 -10.75
CA LEU A 260 4.15 -3.42 -11.59
C LEU A 260 5.48 -2.74 -11.91
N SER A 261 5.55 -1.40 -11.97
CA SER A 261 6.78 -0.65 -12.28
C SER A 261 7.89 -0.91 -11.26
N HIS A 262 7.54 -1.27 -10.02
CA HIS A 262 8.50 -1.71 -9.03
C HIS A 262 9.21 -3.03 -9.41
N CYS A 263 8.68 -3.83 -10.33
CA CYS A 263 9.38 -5.02 -10.82
C CYS A 263 10.34 -4.76 -11.99
N ALA A 264 10.27 -3.58 -12.60
CA ALA A 264 11.10 -3.23 -13.74
C ALA A 264 12.59 -3.07 -13.36
N SER A 265 13.47 -3.17 -14.35
CA SER A 265 14.92 -3.01 -14.16
C SER A 265 15.38 -1.55 -14.09
N ASN A 266 14.51 -0.62 -14.49
CA ASN A 266 14.86 0.80 -14.61
C ASN A 266 14.93 1.47 -13.21
N PRO A 267 16.02 2.19 -12.89
CA PRO A 267 16.22 2.81 -11.57
C PRO A 267 15.34 4.05 -11.31
N ASP A 268 14.57 4.52 -12.30
CA ASP A 268 13.76 5.74 -12.19
C ASP A 268 12.58 5.63 -11.22
N ILE A 269 12.29 4.42 -10.71
CA ILE A 269 11.31 4.22 -9.63
C ILE A 269 12.04 4.18 -8.28
N PRO A 270 11.80 5.15 -7.37
CA PRO A 270 12.49 5.21 -6.09
C PRO A 270 12.08 4.06 -5.16
N TRP A 271 13.09 3.48 -4.52
CA TRP A 271 12.93 2.39 -3.55
C TRP A 271 12.94 2.90 -2.11
N SER A 272 12.16 2.24 -1.28
CA SER A 272 12.11 2.39 0.16
C SER A 272 11.84 1.02 0.80
N GLU A 273 12.04 0.89 2.10
CA GLU A 273 11.66 -0.32 2.84
C GLU A 273 10.16 -0.66 2.68
N ARG A 274 9.32 0.33 2.33
CA ARG A 274 7.85 0.17 2.21
C ARG A 274 7.41 -0.40 0.86
N ASN A 275 8.21 -0.28 -0.20
CA ASN A 275 7.88 -0.77 -1.55
C ASN A 275 8.90 -1.79 -2.08
N TRP A 276 9.78 -2.32 -1.22
CA TRP A 276 10.76 -3.32 -1.58
C TRP A 276 10.12 -4.63 -2.06
N ILE A 277 10.60 -5.15 -3.19
CA ILE A 277 10.26 -6.47 -3.74
C ILE A 277 11.57 -7.26 -3.91
N PRO A 278 11.70 -8.46 -3.31
CA PRO A 278 12.87 -9.31 -3.48
C PRO A 278 13.17 -9.65 -4.94
N ARG A 279 14.46 -9.80 -5.29
CA ARG A 279 14.89 -10.06 -6.68
C ARG A 279 14.28 -11.33 -7.28
N ASN A 280 14.17 -12.41 -6.51
CA ASN A 280 13.56 -13.65 -6.99
C ASN A 280 12.09 -13.47 -7.41
N VAL A 281 11.39 -12.49 -6.84
CA VAL A 281 10.03 -12.12 -7.23
C VAL A 281 10.07 -11.20 -8.45
N THR A 282 10.85 -10.11 -8.41
CA THR A 282 10.90 -9.16 -9.53
C THR A 282 11.38 -9.80 -10.82
N ASP A 283 12.33 -10.72 -10.78
CA ASP A 283 12.83 -11.43 -11.96
C ASP A 283 11.75 -12.33 -12.59
N GLN A 284 10.91 -12.99 -11.77
CA GLN A 284 9.78 -13.78 -12.27
C GLN A 284 8.71 -12.92 -12.94
N VAL A 285 8.36 -11.79 -12.31
CA VAL A 285 7.35 -10.87 -12.86
C VAL A 285 7.87 -10.17 -14.11
N ARG A 286 9.12 -9.70 -14.10
CA ARG A 286 9.77 -9.02 -15.23
C ARG A 286 9.86 -9.91 -16.46
N ALA A 287 10.09 -11.21 -16.29
CA ALA A 287 10.06 -12.17 -17.40
C ALA A 287 8.71 -12.22 -18.14
N SER A 288 7.63 -11.72 -17.53
CA SER A 288 6.30 -11.62 -18.15
C SER A 288 6.04 -10.30 -18.86
N PHE A 289 6.96 -9.32 -18.84
CA PHE A 289 6.80 -7.99 -19.46
C PHE A 289 6.95 -8.02 -20.98
N ASP A 290 6.26 -8.96 -21.62
CA ASP A 290 6.08 -9.06 -23.05
C ASP A 290 4.73 -8.45 -23.46
N TRP A 291 4.72 -7.13 -23.70
CA TRP A 291 3.48 -6.38 -23.93
C TRP A 291 3.02 -6.46 -25.38
N SER A 292 1.78 -6.83 -25.63
CA SER A 292 1.20 -6.79 -26.98
C SER A 292 0.94 -5.35 -27.44
N PRO A 293 0.85 -5.08 -28.75
CA PRO A 293 0.45 -3.76 -29.24
C PRO A 293 -0.89 -3.26 -28.68
N GLU A 294 -1.85 -4.17 -28.44
CA GLU A 294 -3.14 -3.87 -27.81
C GLU A 294 -2.99 -3.49 -26.34
N GLU A 295 -2.18 -4.24 -25.57
CA GLU A 295 -1.86 -3.90 -24.18
C GLU A 295 -1.20 -2.52 -24.10
N ILE A 296 -0.25 -2.24 -25.00
CA ILE A 296 0.42 -0.93 -25.08
C ILE A 296 -0.59 0.20 -25.31
N LEU A 297 -1.47 0.07 -26.32
CA LEU A 297 -2.47 1.09 -26.61
C LEU A 297 -3.46 1.28 -25.45
N HIS A 298 -3.87 0.19 -24.81
CA HIS A 298 -4.74 0.25 -23.62
C HIS A 298 -4.07 1.05 -22.51
N MET A 299 -2.82 0.73 -22.18
CA MET A 299 -2.08 1.44 -21.13
C MET A 299 -1.87 2.93 -21.46
N ILE A 300 -1.52 3.28 -22.71
CA ILE A 300 -1.32 4.68 -23.10
C ILE A 300 -2.62 5.47 -22.96
N ARG A 301 -3.73 4.95 -23.49
CA ARG A 301 -5.04 5.62 -23.42
C ARG A 301 -5.44 5.92 -21.98
N GLU A 302 -5.32 4.92 -21.13
CA GLU A 302 -5.75 5.04 -19.74
C GLU A 302 -4.85 5.99 -18.95
N VAL A 303 -3.53 6.03 -19.23
CA VAL A 303 -2.62 7.03 -18.65
C VAL A 303 -2.99 8.44 -19.11
N GLU A 304 -3.32 8.65 -20.39
CA GLU A 304 -3.81 9.94 -20.90
C GLU A 304 -5.08 10.38 -20.17
N GLU A 305 -6.05 9.47 -20.01
CA GLU A 305 -7.34 9.76 -19.37
C GLU A 305 -7.23 9.98 -17.85
N THR A 306 -6.20 9.43 -17.19
CA THR A 306 -6.01 9.56 -15.73
C THR A 306 -5.50 10.95 -15.32
N GLY A 307 -5.01 11.77 -16.27
CA GLY A 307 -4.63 13.16 -16.01
C GLY A 307 -5.81 13.97 -15.47
N SER A 308 -5.77 14.38 -14.20
CA SER A 308 -6.78 15.27 -13.62
C SER A 308 -6.68 16.67 -14.23
N ALA A 309 -7.79 17.41 -14.28
CA ALA A 309 -7.86 18.77 -14.80
C ALA A 309 -6.73 19.68 -14.27
N GLY A 310 -5.65 19.81 -15.05
CA GLY A 310 -4.49 20.68 -14.75
C GLY A 310 -3.18 19.99 -14.38
N VAL A 311 -3.11 18.66 -14.21
CA VAL A 311 -1.86 17.93 -13.92
C VAL A 311 -1.68 16.79 -14.93
N SER A 312 -0.60 16.85 -15.71
CA SER A 312 -0.25 15.84 -16.71
C SER A 312 0.10 14.52 -16.03
N ALA A 313 -0.48 13.40 -16.48
CA ALA A 313 -0.05 12.08 -16.04
C ALA A 313 1.39 11.75 -16.50
N TRP A 314 1.88 12.48 -17.52
CA TRP A 314 3.21 12.37 -18.12
C TRP A 314 4.17 13.36 -17.47
N GLU A 315 4.45 13.15 -16.20
CA GLU A 315 5.47 13.88 -15.45
C GLU A 315 6.36 12.92 -14.66
N ARG A 316 7.51 13.39 -14.21
CA ARG A 316 8.35 12.62 -13.28
C ARG A 316 7.61 12.43 -11.96
N GLY A 317 7.50 11.19 -11.52
CA GLY A 317 6.68 10.73 -10.40
C GLY A 317 5.25 10.34 -10.78
N GLY A 318 4.83 10.59 -12.03
CA GLY A 318 3.49 10.29 -12.52
C GLY A 318 3.32 8.87 -13.08
N TYR A 319 2.09 8.55 -13.49
CA TYR A 319 1.77 7.24 -14.09
C TYR A 319 2.40 7.04 -15.47
N GLY A 320 2.63 8.12 -16.22
CA GLY A 320 3.39 8.08 -17.47
C GLY A 320 4.80 7.56 -17.24
N GLN A 321 5.48 7.98 -16.17
CA GLN A 321 6.80 7.42 -15.83
C GLN A 321 6.71 5.93 -15.49
N SER A 322 5.69 5.52 -14.73
CA SER A 322 5.48 4.10 -14.40
C SER A 322 5.30 3.24 -15.66
N LEU A 323 4.52 3.72 -16.64
CA LEU A 323 4.36 3.05 -17.93
C LEU A 323 5.67 2.97 -18.72
N VAL A 324 6.41 4.09 -18.85
CA VAL A 324 7.69 4.12 -19.56
C VAL A 324 8.68 3.11 -18.97
N VAL A 325 8.74 3.05 -17.64
CA VAL A 325 9.58 2.09 -16.92
C VAL A 325 9.18 0.64 -17.21
N LEU A 326 7.88 0.33 -17.28
CA LEU A 326 7.41 -1.02 -17.63
C LEU A 326 7.75 -1.43 -19.06
N LEU A 327 7.66 -0.48 -20.00
CA LEU A 327 8.02 -0.74 -21.40
C LEU A 327 9.53 -0.98 -21.55
N TRP A 328 10.35 -0.46 -20.63
CA TRP A 328 11.81 -0.59 -20.67
C TRP A 328 12.31 -2.03 -20.73
N ASP A 329 11.61 -2.98 -20.13
CA ASP A 329 12.01 -4.40 -20.14
C ASP A 329 11.39 -5.22 -21.28
N SER A 330 10.56 -4.59 -22.12
CA SER A 330 9.84 -5.28 -23.19
C SER A 330 10.76 -5.70 -24.35
N PRO A 331 10.74 -6.98 -24.76
CA PRO A 331 11.43 -7.44 -25.95
C PRO A 331 10.78 -6.87 -27.22
N ASP A 332 11.60 -6.57 -28.23
CA ASP A 332 11.14 -6.06 -29.53
C ASP A 332 10.22 -4.82 -29.44
N LEU A 333 10.41 -4.02 -28.38
CA LEU A 333 9.54 -2.88 -28.05
C LEU A 333 9.33 -1.92 -29.22
N CYS A 334 10.38 -1.60 -29.99
CA CYS A 334 10.28 -0.66 -31.10
C CYS A 334 9.32 -1.17 -32.20
N GLU A 335 9.34 -2.48 -32.50
CA GLU A 335 8.44 -3.10 -33.47
C GLU A 335 6.99 -3.15 -32.95
N ARG A 336 6.83 -3.42 -31.65
CA ARG A 336 5.53 -3.44 -30.97
C ARG A 336 4.90 -2.04 -30.89
N LEU A 337 5.69 -1.03 -30.57
CA LEU A 337 5.28 0.38 -30.59
C LEU A 337 4.93 0.85 -32.00
N HIS A 338 5.71 0.46 -33.02
CA HIS A 338 5.37 0.74 -34.41
C HIS A 338 4.02 0.11 -34.79
N SER A 339 3.81 -1.16 -34.41
CA SER A 339 2.55 -1.87 -34.65
C SER A 339 1.37 -1.23 -33.90
N ALA A 340 1.58 -0.79 -32.66
CA ALA A 340 0.61 -0.06 -31.85
C ALA A 340 0.26 1.29 -32.51
N LEU A 341 1.26 2.05 -32.96
CA LEU A 341 1.08 3.32 -33.64
C LEU A 341 0.20 3.17 -34.89
N LEU A 342 0.53 2.20 -35.75
CA LEU A 342 -0.27 1.95 -36.96
C LEU A 342 -1.71 1.54 -36.63
N LYS A 343 -1.92 0.81 -35.53
CA LYS A 343 -3.28 0.47 -35.04
C LYS A 343 -4.01 1.71 -34.52
N ALA A 344 -3.36 2.57 -33.74
CA ALA A 344 -3.95 3.84 -33.28
C ALA A 344 -4.34 4.74 -34.45
N CYS A 345 -3.47 4.86 -35.47
CA CYS A 345 -3.77 5.65 -36.67
C CYS A 345 -5.02 5.14 -37.40
N ARG A 346 -5.21 3.82 -37.49
CA ARG A 346 -6.41 3.21 -38.10
C ARG A 346 -7.67 3.35 -37.24
N GLY A 347 -7.51 3.48 -35.93
CA GLY A 347 -8.60 3.71 -34.99
C GLY A 347 -9.14 5.15 -35.01
N PHE A 348 -8.49 6.05 -35.75
CA PHE A 348 -8.82 7.47 -35.85
C PHE A 348 -8.78 8.25 -34.52
N ASP A 349 -7.94 7.81 -33.58
CA ASP A 349 -7.69 8.48 -32.30
C ASP A 349 -6.37 9.25 -32.38
N GLY A 350 -6.47 10.57 -32.60
CA GLY A 350 -5.31 11.42 -32.93
C GLY A 350 -4.35 11.62 -31.77
N ASP A 351 -4.87 11.86 -30.58
CA ASP A 351 -4.08 12.08 -29.36
C ASP A 351 -3.37 10.79 -28.95
N LEU A 352 -4.08 9.65 -29.00
CA LEU A 352 -3.49 8.34 -28.73
C LEU A 352 -2.40 7.98 -29.75
N ALA A 353 -2.65 8.21 -31.04
CA ALA A 353 -1.67 7.97 -32.09
C ALA A 353 -0.43 8.86 -31.90
N PHE A 354 -0.62 10.13 -31.57
CA PHE A 354 0.48 11.06 -31.33
C PHE A 354 1.28 10.69 -30.08
N ARG A 355 0.64 10.33 -28.96
CA ARG A 355 1.38 9.85 -27.78
C ARG A 355 2.16 8.58 -28.07
N THR A 356 1.57 7.66 -28.83
CA THR A 356 2.26 6.43 -29.24
C THR A 356 3.47 6.75 -30.13
N LEU A 357 3.38 7.79 -30.98
CA LEU A 357 4.51 8.29 -31.77
C LEU A 357 5.62 8.87 -30.89
N ILE A 358 5.28 9.64 -29.85
CA ILE A 358 6.26 10.16 -28.87
C ILE A 358 7.03 9.01 -28.21
N LEU A 359 6.33 7.98 -27.73
CA LEU A 359 6.97 6.81 -27.13
C LEU A 359 7.82 6.04 -28.14
N TYR A 360 7.31 5.83 -29.36
CA TYR A 360 8.04 5.17 -30.43
C TYR A 360 9.36 5.87 -30.75
N GLN A 361 9.33 7.18 -30.98
CA GLN A 361 10.54 7.92 -31.32
C GLN A 361 11.56 7.96 -30.16
N TYR A 362 11.07 8.05 -28.92
CA TYR A 362 11.94 8.06 -27.73
C TYR A 362 12.70 6.75 -27.60
N PHE A 363 11.98 5.61 -27.64
CA PHE A 363 12.61 4.31 -27.53
C PHE A 363 13.47 3.95 -28.74
N LEU A 364 13.07 4.38 -29.94
CA LEU A 364 13.86 4.18 -31.14
C LEU A 364 15.19 4.97 -31.08
N GLY A 365 15.15 6.23 -30.65
CA GLY A 365 16.35 7.06 -30.48
C GLY A 365 17.32 6.49 -29.44
N ILE A 366 16.79 5.93 -28.33
CA ILE A 366 17.62 5.33 -27.28
C ILE A 366 18.17 3.95 -27.67
N ARG A 367 17.34 3.07 -28.25
CA ARG A 367 17.71 1.68 -28.50
C ARG A 367 18.40 1.48 -29.85
N CYS A 368 18.22 2.39 -30.80
CA CYS A 368 18.72 2.26 -32.17
C CYS A 368 19.35 3.57 -32.66
N PRO A 369 20.46 4.03 -32.03
CA PRO A 369 21.03 5.36 -32.27
C PRO A 369 21.53 5.60 -33.70
N ASP A 370 21.84 4.55 -34.45
CA ASP A 370 22.28 4.65 -35.86
C ASP A 370 21.10 4.83 -36.83
N THR A 371 19.87 4.84 -36.34
CA THR A 371 18.67 5.02 -37.16
C THR A 371 18.51 6.49 -37.53
N ASP A 372 18.18 6.75 -38.80
CA ASP A 372 17.69 8.07 -39.21
C ASP A 372 16.29 8.30 -38.61
N LEU A 373 16.27 8.78 -37.37
CA LEU A 373 15.04 8.97 -36.60
C LEU A 373 14.13 9.99 -37.27
N LYS A 374 14.70 11.08 -37.80
CA LYS A 374 13.98 12.14 -38.48
C LYS A 374 13.23 11.58 -39.68
N GLU A 375 13.93 10.92 -40.61
CA GLU A 375 13.27 10.37 -41.81
C GLU A 375 12.19 9.33 -41.45
N ARG A 376 12.42 8.50 -40.42
CA ARG A 376 11.42 7.53 -39.97
C ARG A 376 10.16 8.19 -39.41
N VAL A 377 10.31 9.20 -38.56
CA VAL A 377 9.17 9.92 -37.96
C VAL A 377 8.46 10.76 -39.03
N GLU A 378 9.19 11.46 -39.89
CA GLU A 378 8.62 12.20 -41.02
C GLU A 378 7.82 11.28 -41.95
N SER A 379 8.37 10.12 -42.31
CA SER A 379 7.68 9.15 -43.14
C SER A 379 6.39 8.66 -42.49
N LEU A 380 6.40 8.39 -41.18
CA LEU A 380 5.20 8.03 -40.42
C LEU A 380 4.15 9.15 -40.43
N VAL A 381 4.54 10.39 -40.16
CA VAL A 381 3.63 11.54 -40.17
C VAL A 381 3.05 11.76 -41.57
N ARG A 382 3.89 11.74 -42.61
CA ARG A 382 3.51 11.93 -44.01
C ARG A 382 2.53 10.87 -44.51
N ASN A 383 2.73 9.61 -44.11
CA ASN A 383 1.92 8.48 -44.58
C ASN A 383 0.63 8.26 -43.77
N ASN A 384 0.43 8.96 -42.65
CA ASN A 384 -0.74 8.81 -41.79
C ASN A 384 -1.44 10.16 -41.60
N PRO A 385 -2.58 10.40 -42.28
CA PRO A 385 -3.28 11.69 -42.25
C PRO A 385 -3.63 12.20 -40.85
N ILE A 386 -3.90 11.30 -39.90
CA ILE A 386 -4.22 11.68 -38.53
C ILE A 386 -3.03 12.25 -37.75
N LEU A 387 -1.83 11.73 -38.01
CA LEU A 387 -0.60 12.29 -37.45
C LEU A 387 -0.26 13.61 -38.15
N ALA A 388 -0.40 13.66 -39.48
CA ALA A 388 -0.18 14.90 -40.24
C ALA A 388 -1.11 16.04 -39.79
N GLY A 389 -2.34 15.72 -39.39
CA GLY A 389 -3.33 16.69 -38.92
C GLY A 389 -3.23 17.06 -37.44
N HIS A 390 -2.38 16.39 -36.65
CA HIS A 390 -2.25 16.64 -35.22
C HIS A 390 -1.45 17.93 -34.96
N SER A 391 -1.92 18.78 -34.03
CA SER A 391 -1.40 20.15 -33.85
C SER A 391 0.06 20.23 -33.42
N PHE A 392 0.60 19.16 -32.82
CA PHE A 392 1.96 19.12 -32.28
C PHE A 392 2.97 18.35 -33.16
N SER A 393 2.54 17.85 -34.33
CA SER A 393 3.43 17.04 -35.19
C SER A 393 4.59 17.84 -35.79
N SER A 394 4.38 19.11 -36.14
CA SER A 394 5.46 20.00 -36.60
C SER A 394 6.49 20.24 -35.50
N ASP A 395 6.03 20.44 -34.26
CA ASP A 395 6.88 20.75 -33.12
C ASP A 395 7.74 19.54 -32.76
N LEU A 396 7.17 18.33 -32.79
CA LEU A 396 7.92 17.09 -32.60
C LEU A 396 9.04 16.93 -33.63
N LEU A 397 8.76 17.19 -34.91
CA LEU A 397 9.77 17.10 -35.97
C LEU A 397 10.89 18.12 -35.80
N ALA A 398 10.56 19.35 -35.38
CA ALA A 398 11.55 20.38 -35.07
C ALA A 398 12.44 19.97 -33.90
N ILE A 399 11.86 19.41 -32.82
CA ILE A 399 12.63 18.90 -31.67
C ILE A 399 13.58 17.77 -32.10
N ILE A 400 13.13 16.83 -32.93
CA ILE A 400 13.99 15.75 -33.42
C ILE A 400 15.12 16.29 -34.31
N GLU A 401 14.85 17.31 -35.13
CA GLU A 401 15.88 17.97 -35.94
C GLU A 401 16.94 18.67 -35.07
N ASP A 402 16.52 19.38 -34.04
CA ASP A 402 17.42 20.17 -33.19
C ASP A 402 18.19 19.31 -32.19
N PHE A 403 17.56 18.26 -31.63
CA PHE A 403 18.09 17.50 -30.48
C PHE A 403 18.31 16.02 -30.75
N GLY A 404 17.92 15.52 -31.94
CA GLY A 404 18.08 14.12 -32.34
C GLY A 404 16.96 13.20 -31.85
N TRP A 405 16.22 13.56 -30.80
CA TRP A 405 15.03 12.87 -30.28
C TRP A 405 14.27 13.81 -29.31
N ALA A 406 13.01 13.50 -29.01
CA ALA A 406 12.19 14.25 -28.05
C ALA A 406 12.00 13.47 -26.74
N ASP A 407 12.09 14.17 -25.59
CA ASP A 407 11.75 13.59 -24.29
C ASP A 407 10.24 13.33 -24.16
N ILE A 408 9.88 12.42 -23.26
CA ILE A 408 8.50 12.05 -22.94
C ILE A 408 7.89 13.03 -21.92
N PHE A 409 8.72 13.60 -21.02
CA PHE A 409 8.29 14.42 -19.88
C PHE A 409 8.39 15.94 -20.12
#